data_AF-A0AAD9PQM1-F1
#
_entry.id   AF-A0AAD9PQM1-F1
#
_cell.length_a   1.000
_cell.length_b   1.000
_cell.length_c   1.000
_cell.angle_alpha   90.00
_cell.angle_beta   90.00
_cell.angle_gamma   90.00
#
_symmetry.space_group_name_H-M   'P 1'
#
loop_
_entity.id
_entity.type
_entity.pdbx_description
1 polymer ?
#
loop_
_entity_poly.entity_id
_entity_poly.type
_entity_poly.pdbx_seq_one_letter_code
_entity_poly.pdbx_strand_id
1 'polypeptide(L)' 'MADATKELKLEISVPFATESEAQIALNSLSVDPEPKRGGVKKELVVKSNVLLCKKVQEYKMYARI' A
#
# COMPACT_ATOMS: atom_id res chain seq x y z
N MET A 1 -10.04 28.92 -3.22
CA MET A 1 -8.64 28.42 -3.16
C MET A 1 -8.71 26.94 -3.45
N ALA A 2 -8.22 26.49 -4.60
CA ALA A 2 -8.38 25.10 -5.04
C ALA A 2 -7.38 24.21 -4.28
N ASP A 3 -7.88 23.44 -3.31
CA ASP A 3 -7.13 22.38 -2.64
C ASP A 3 -6.91 21.27 -3.69
N ALA A 4 -5.75 21.31 -4.35
CA ALA A 4 -5.39 20.30 -5.33
C ALA A 4 -4.91 19.05 -4.59
N THR A 5 -5.84 18.15 -4.27
CA THR A 5 -5.53 16.80 -3.82
C THR A 5 -4.89 16.02 -4.96
N LYS A 6 -3.68 15.51 -4.73
CA LYS A 6 -3.00 14.60 -5.66
C LYS A 6 -3.00 13.19 -5.08
N GLU A 7 -3.14 12.21 -5.98
CA GLU A 7 -3.08 10.79 -5.66
C GLU A 7 -1.73 10.22 -6.11
N LEU A 8 -1.01 9.57 -5.20
CA LEU A 8 0.14 8.73 -5.51
C LEU A 8 -0.30 7.27 -5.48
N LYS A 9 -0.07 6.56 -6.60
CA LYS A 9 -0.36 5.13 -6.74
C LYS A 9 0.95 4.40 -6.88
N LEU A 10 1.11 3.34 -6.08
CA LEU A 10 2.32 2.53 -6.06
C LEU A 10 1.92 1.07 -6.05
N GLU A 11 2.47 0.30 -6.98
CA GLU A 11 2.23 -1.14 -7.10
C GLU A 11 3.58 -1.87 -6.96
N ILE A 12 3.64 -2.83 -6.04
CA ILE A 12 4.82 -3.67 -5.80
C ILE A 12 4.42 -5.12 -6.00
N SER A 13 5.23 -5.84 -6.77
CA SER A 13 5.16 -7.30 -6.89
C SER A 13 6.41 -7.92 -6.29
N VAL A 14 6.24 -8.79 -5.29
CA VAL A 14 7.34 -9.51 -4.64
C VAL A 14 7.14 -11.01 -4.86
N PRO A 15 8.01 -11.69 -5.65
CA PRO A 15 7.98 -13.13 -5.79
C PRO A 15 8.61 -13.80 -4.56
N PHE A 16 7.93 -14.82 -4.04
CA PHE A 16 8.40 -15.70 -2.98
C PHE A 16 8.74 -17.08 -3.54
N ALA A 17 9.54 -17.85 -2.79
CA ALA A 17 9.95 -19.19 -3.21
C ALA A 17 8.79 -20.18 -3.15
N THR A 18 7.84 -19.98 -2.23
CA THR A 18 6.64 -20.79 -2.10
C THR A 18 5.38 -19.95 -1.89
N GLU A 19 4.22 -20.52 -2.23
CA GLU A 19 2.91 -19.90 -1.95
C GLU A 19 2.66 -19.75 -0.44
N SER A 20 3.11 -20.71 0.37
CA SER A 20 3.01 -20.60 1.84
C SER A 20 3.78 -19.39 2.39
N GLU A 21 4.98 -19.10 1.89
CA GLU A 21 5.73 -17.91 2.30
C GLU A 21 5.03 -16.62 1.90
N ALA A 22 4.46 -16.56 0.69
CA ALA A 22 3.68 -15.41 0.24
C ALA A 22 2.45 -15.18 1.14
N GLN A 23 1.77 -16.26 1.53
CA GLN A 23 0.62 -16.21 2.43
C GLN A 23 1.01 -15.78 3.85
N ILE A 24 2.15 -16.25 4.36
CA ILE A 24 2.70 -15.82 5.66
C ILE A 24 3.02 -14.32 5.61
N ALA A 25 3.69 -13.85 4.57
CA ALA A 25 4.00 -12.45 4.38
C ALA A 25 2.73 -11.57 4.32
N LEU A 26 1.69 -12.04 3.63
CA LEU A 26 0.39 -11.37 3.62
C LEU A 26 -0.20 -11.22 5.01
N ASN A 27 -0.22 -12.32 5.79
CA ASN A 27 -0.79 -12.34 7.13
C ASN A 27 0.01 -11.46 8.11
N SER A 28 1.34 -11.43 7.99
CA SER A 28 2.20 -10.57 8.80
C SER A 28 2.05 -9.08 8.44
N LEU A 29 1.81 -8.75 7.17
CA LEU A 29 1.68 -7.37 6.70
C LEU A 29 0.25 -6.82 6.81
N SER A 30 -0.76 -7.69 6.89
CA SER A 30 -2.18 -7.30 7.00
C SER A 30 -2.53 -6.78 8.40
N VAL A 31 -1.87 -7.30 9.45
CA VAL A 31 -2.13 -6.95 10.85
C VAL A 31 -1.63 -5.57 11.25
N ASP A 32 -0.86 -4.89 10.40
CA ASP A 32 -0.31 -3.57 10.68
C ASP A 32 -1.21 -2.48 10.07
N PRO A 33 -2.16 -1.87 10.81
CA PRO A 33 -3.03 -0.86 10.25
C PRO A 33 -2.23 0.38 9.85
N GLU A 34 -2.47 0.88 8.64
CA GLU A 34 -1.81 2.12 8.20
C GLU A 34 -2.22 3.31 9.09
N PRO A 35 -1.27 4.18 9.47
CA PRO A 35 -1.58 5.32 10.32
C PRO A 35 -2.59 6.25 9.63
N LYS A 36 -3.76 6.42 10.26
CA LYS A 36 -4.90 7.20 9.76
C LYS A 36 -4.57 8.63 9.32
N ARG A 37 -3.48 9.21 9.84
CA ARG A 37 -3.04 10.57 9.54
C ARG A 37 -2.46 10.74 8.14
N GLY A 38 -2.10 9.67 7.45
CA GLY A 38 -1.43 9.72 6.14
C GLY A 38 -2.34 9.65 4.92
N GLY A 39 -3.64 9.39 5.09
CA GLY A 39 -4.56 9.21 3.96
C GLY A 39 -4.18 8.04 3.04
N VAL A 40 -3.44 7.05 3.56
CA VAL A 40 -2.94 5.92 2.79
C VAL A 40 -3.93 4.77 2.89
N LYS A 41 -4.24 4.17 1.75
CA LYS A 41 -4.96 2.90 1.61
C LYS A 41 -4.01 1.90 1.00
N LYS A 42 -3.69 0.84 1.75
CA LYS A 42 -3.00 -0.34 1.23
C LYS A 42 -3.98 -1.48 0.97
N GLU A 43 -3.75 -2.18 -0.12
CA GLU A 43 -4.41 -3.41 -0.51
C GLU A 43 -3.32 -4.44 -0.79
N LEU A 44 -3.35 -5.56 -0.08
CA LEU A 44 -2.37 -6.64 -0.20
C LEU A 44 -3.10 -7.88 -0.69
N VAL A 45 -2.59 -8.49 -1.76
CA VAL A 45 -3.18 -9.68 -2.39
C VAL A 45 -2.05 -10.64 -2.70
N VAL A 46 -2.27 -11.94 -2.45
CA VAL A 46 -1.35 -12.99 -2.90
C VAL A 46 -1.95 -13.67 -4.12
N LYS A 47 -1.13 -13.86 -5.15
CA LYS A 47 -1.47 -14.64 -6.33
C LYS A 47 -0.43 -15.74 -6.49
N SER A 48 -0.77 -16.95 -6.05
CA SER A 48 0.14 -18.09 -5.97
C SER A 48 1.36 -17.77 -5.11
N ASN A 49 2.56 -17.68 -5.69
CA ASN A 49 3.80 -17.36 -4.97
C ASN A 49 4.18 -15.87 -5.02
N VAL A 50 3.32 -14.99 -5.53
CA VAL A 50 3.64 -13.56 -5.68
C VAL A 50 2.72 -12.73 -4.79
N LEU A 51 3.32 -11.91 -3.95
CA LEU A 51 2.61 -10.91 -3.16
C LEU A 51 2.53 -9.60 -3.94
N LEU A 52 1.31 -9.13 -4.16
CA LEU A 52 0.98 -7.87 -4.79
C LEU A 52 0.55 -6.88 -3.71
N CYS A 53 1.23 -5.74 -3.65
CA CYS A 53 0.90 -4.65 -2.75
C CYS A 53 0.53 -3.43 -3.59
N LYS A 54 -0.71 -2.96 -3.45
CA LYS A 54 -1.19 -1.72 -4.03
C LYS A 54 -1.34 -0.69 -2.92
N LYS A 55 -0.69 0.46 -3.08
CA LYS A 55 -0.86 1.59 -2.18
C LYS A 55 -1.38 2.79 -2.94
N VAL A 56 -2.40 3.42 -2.38
CA VAL A 56 -2.92 4.70 -2.83
C VAL A 56 -2.79 5.67 -1.67
N GLN A 57 -2.09 6.77 -1.90
CA GLN A 57 -1.95 7.84 -0.92
C GLN A 57 -2.53 9.13 -1.47
N GLU A 58 -3.47 9.70 -0.74
CA GLU A 58 -3.95 11.05 -0.97
C GLU A 58 -3.10 12.03 -0.14
N TYR A 59 -2.55 13.05 -0.79
CA TYR A 59 -1.77 14.08 -0.12
C TYR A 59 -2.26 15.48 -0.50
N LYS A 60 -2.29 16.36 0.50
CA LYS A 60 -2.61 17.77 0.34
C LYS A 60 -1.33 18.57 0.21
N MET A 61 -1.22 19.30 -0.89
CA MET A 61 -0.05 20.13 -1.16
C MET A 61 -0.30 21.52 -0.57
N TYR A 62 0.16 21.73 0.67
CA TYR A 62 0.14 23.06 1.28
C TYR A 62 1.29 23.89 0.70
N ALA A 63 0.98 25.07 0.17
CA ALA A 63 2.01 26.05 -0.19
C ALA A 63 2.77 26.44 1.08
N ARG A 64 4.07 26.14 1.14
CA ARG A 64 4.95 26.55 2.24
C ARG A 64 5.34 28.00 1.97
N ILE A 65 4.85 28.91 2.81
CA ILE A 65 5.21 30.34 2.84
C ILE A 65 6.62 30.48 3.43
#